data_AF-A0A0B6S3B7-F1
#
_entry.id   AF-A0A0B6S3B7-F1
#
_cell.length_a   1.000
_cell.length_b   1.000
_cell.length_c   1.000
_cell.angle_alpha   90.00
_cell.angle_beta   90.00
_cell.angle_gamma   90.00
#
_symmetry.space_group_name_H-M   'P 1'
#
loop_
_entity.id
_entity.type
_entity.pdbx_description
1 polymer ?
#
loop_
_entity_poly.entity_id
_entity_poly.type
_entity_poly.pdbx_seq_one_letter_code
_entity_poly.pdbx_strand_id
1 'polypeptide(L)'
;MPAGILSIPGVHGGVPDTMPFGAAMNKGLTLRMGRTQVNRWTGDLLARIERGQIDPSCVITHSVPLEDARMYETFRDKRDGCIKVVMKP
;
A
#
# COMPACT_ATOMS: atom_id res chain seq x y z
N MET A 1 18.10 5.73 10.10
CA MET A 1 18.50 5.86 11.52
C MET A 1 19.00 4.51 12.02
N PRO A 2 20.03 4.46 12.88
CA PRO A 2 20.39 3.24 13.61
C PRO A 2 19.23 2.75 14.48
N ALA A 3 19.16 1.46 14.76
CA ALA A 3 18.16 0.82 15.61
C ALA A 3 16.68 1.02 15.19
N GLY A 4 16.45 1.34 13.91
CA GLY A 4 15.10 1.61 13.39
C GLY A 4 14.31 0.36 12.99
N ILE A 5 13.01 0.56 12.69
CA ILE A 5 12.13 -0.47 12.13
C ILE A 5 11.97 -0.23 10.62
N LEU A 6 12.19 -1.27 9.83
CA LEU A 6 11.85 -1.31 8.41
C LEU A 6 10.61 -2.18 8.21
N SER A 7 9.47 -1.56 7.92
CA SER A 7 8.20 -2.23 7.62
C SER A 7 8.05 -2.40 6.11
N ILE A 8 7.88 -3.64 5.64
CA ILE A 8 7.83 -4.00 4.22
C ILE A 8 6.47 -4.64 3.90
N PRO A 9 5.46 -3.84 3.48
CA PRO A 9 4.14 -4.36 3.11
C PRO A 9 4.07 -4.85 1.65
N GLY A 10 5.08 -4.54 0.83
CA GLY A 10 5.11 -4.91 -0.58
C GLY A 10 5.27 -6.41 -0.80
N VAL A 11 4.66 -6.91 -1.87
CA VAL A 11 4.85 -8.31 -2.32
C VAL A 11 6.16 -8.38 -3.09
N HIS A 12 7.07 -9.23 -2.63
CA HIS A 12 8.35 -9.50 -3.27
C HIS A 12 8.40 -11.00 -3.57
N GLY A 13 8.45 -11.36 -4.85
CA GLY A 13 8.57 -12.73 -5.33
C GLY A 13 9.92 -12.98 -6.01
N GLY A 14 10.35 -14.25 -6.09
CA GLY A 14 11.65 -14.64 -6.65
C GLY A 14 12.75 -14.83 -5.60
N VAL A 15 13.92 -15.29 -6.03
CA VAL A 15 15.11 -15.39 -5.16
C VAL A 15 15.64 -13.98 -4.93
N PRO A 16 15.75 -13.51 -3.67
CA PRO A 16 16.25 -12.18 -3.37
C PRO A 16 17.76 -12.14 -3.61
N ASP A 17 18.17 -11.76 -4.82
CA ASP A 17 19.58 -11.84 -5.21
C ASP A 17 20.47 -10.80 -4.48
N THR A 18 19.88 -9.75 -3.88
CA THR A 18 20.65 -8.63 -3.32
C THR A 18 19.99 -7.93 -2.11
N MET A 19 19.49 -8.67 -1.11
CA MET A 19 19.09 -8.01 0.16
C MET A 19 20.34 -7.71 1.01
N PRO A 20 20.66 -6.44 1.35
CA PRO A 20 21.90 -6.08 2.03
C PRO A 20 21.83 -6.33 3.55
N PHE A 21 21.73 -7.60 3.95
CA PHE A 21 21.58 -8.00 5.36
C PHE A 21 22.74 -7.51 6.24
N GLY A 22 23.97 -7.49 5.75
CA GLY A 22 25.12 -6.97 6.49
C GLY A 22 24.96 -5.50 6.88
N ALA A 23 24.45 -4.66 5.96
CA ALA A 23 24.17 -3.26 6.25
C ALA A 23 22.98 -3.10 7.22
N ALA A 24 21.96 -3.96 7.12
CA ALA A 24 20.84 -3.96 8.06
C ALA A 24 21.28 -4.35 9.48
N MET A 25 22.15 -5.35 9.60
CA MET A 25 22.72 -5.79 10.88
C MET A 25 23.62 -4.71 11.49
N ASN A 26 24.52 -4.11 10.71
CA ASN A 26 25.40 -3.04 11.18
C ASN A 26 24.63 -1.81 11.66
N LYS A 27 23.43 -1.56 11.09
CA LYS A 27 22.52 -0.50 11.52
C LYS A 27 21.57 -0.94 12.64
N GLY A 28 21.61 -2.20 13.09
CA GLY A 28 20.73 -2.73 14.13
C GLY A 28 19.24 -2.70 13.78
N LEU A 29 18.88 -2.90 12.50
CA LEU A 29 17.50 -2.74 12.04
C LEU A 29 16.60 -3.91 12.46
N THR A 30 15.36 -3.59 12.85
CA THR A 30 14.27 -4.56 12.95
C THR A 30 13.50 -4.62 11.63
N LEU A 31 13.50 -5.78 10.97
CA LEU A 31 12.74 -5.98 9.73
C LEU A 31 11.37 -6.58 10.06
N ARG A 32 10.29 -5.97 9.56
CA ARG A 32 8.91 -6.50 9.67
C ARG A 32 8.32 -6.67 8.29
N MET A 33 7.96 -7.91 7.94
CA MET A 33 7.48 -8.27 6.59
C MET A 33 6.25 -9.17 6.69
N GLY A 34 5.50 -9.28 5.60
CA GLY A 34 4.37 -10.20 5.46
C GLY A 34 3.15 -9.53 4.84
N ARG A 35 2.13 -10.34 4.57
CA ARG A 35 0.83 -9.82 4.10
C ARG A 35 0.17 -9.02 5.23
N THR A 36 -0.45 -7.90 4.86
CA THR A 36 -1.21 -7.07 5.80
C THR A 36 -2.30 -7.89 6.47
N GLN A 37 -2.35 -7.85 7.81
CA GLN A 37 -3.41 -8.47 8.60
C GLN A 37 -4.68 -7.60 8.53
N VAL A 38 -5.37 -7.60 7.39
CA VAL A 38 -6.51 -6.71 7.14
C VAL A 38 -7.57 -6.84 8.24
N ASN A 39 -8.01 -8.06 8.56
CA ASN A 39 -9.04 -8.33 9.58
C ASN A 39 -8.70 -7.74 10.96
N ARG A 40 -7.42 -7.66 11.32
CA ARG A 40 -6.99 -7.08 12.59
C ARG A 40 -7.23 -5.57 12.66
N TRP A 41 -7.12 -4.87 11.52
CA TRP A 41 -7.10 -3.41 11.47
C TRP A 41 -8.38 -2.80 10.90
N THR A 42 -9.16 -3.54 10.11
CA THR A 42 -10.37 -3.02 9.44
C THR A 42 -11.34 -2.35 10.42
N GLY A 43 -11.61 -2.96 11.58
CA GLY A 43 -12.56 -2.42 12.56
C GLY A 43 -12.12 -1.08 13.16
N ASP A 44 -10.86 -0.98 13.58
CA ASP A 44 -10.31 0.28 14.13
C ASP A 44 -10.25 1.39 13.06
N LEU A 45 -9.80 1.05 11.86
CA LEU A 45 -9.72 2.02 10.76
C LEU A 45 -11.10 2.54 10.34
N LEU A 46 -12.11 1.66 10.26
CA LEU A 46 -13.48 2.06 9.96
C LEU A 46 -14.03 3.00 11.02
N ALA A 47 -13.88 2.66 12.31
CA ALA A 47 -14.35 3.51 13.41
C ALA A 47 -13.69 4.90 13.41
N ARG A 48 -12.42 5.00 13.00
CA ARG A 48 -11.72 6.29 12.85
C ARG A 48 -12.27 7.11 11.68
N ILE A 49 -12.61 6.45 10.57
CA ILE A 49 -13.24 7.09 9.41
C ILE A 49 -14.63 7.64 9.81
N GLU A 50 -15.45 6.83 10.48
CA GLU A 50 -16.79 7.23 10.94
C GLU A 50 -16.74 8.41 11.93
N ARG A 51 -15.67 8.49 12.75
CA ARG A 51 -15.41 9.62 13.66
C ARG A 51 -14.79 10.83 12.97
N GLY A 52 -14.56 10.80 11.66
CA GLY A 52 -13.96 11.89 10.89
C GLY A 52 -12.46 12.11 11.17
N GLN A 53 -11.77 11.15 11.78
CA GLN A 53 -10.35 11.26 12.09
C GLN A 53 -9.45 10.95 10.89
N ILE A 54 -10.00 10.22 9.91
CA ILE A 54 -9.32 9.82 8.68
C ILE A 54 -10.29 10.02 7.52
N ASP A 55 -9.87 10.78 6.51
CA ASP A 55 -10.56 10.85 5.23
C ASP A 55 -9.77 10.10 4.15
N PRO A 56 -10.21 8.89 3.76
CA PRO A 56 -9.55 8.10 2.72
C PRO A 56 -9.92 8.56 1.31
N SER A 57 -10.86 9.49 1.13
CA SER A 57 -11.31 9.91 -0.20
C SER A 57 -10.22 10.65 -0.98
N CYS A 58 -9.29 11.29 -0.28
CA CYS A 58 -8.19 12.06 -0.87
C CYS A 58 -7.26 11.24 -1.78
N VAL A 59 -7.20 9.91 -1.62
CA VAL A 59 -6.40 9.06 -2.49
C VAL A 59 -7.12 8.65 -3.78
N ILE A 60 -8.45 8.79 -3.84
CA ILE A 60 -9.27 8.40 -5.00
C ILE A 60 -9.15 9.48 -6.06
N THR A 61 -8.45 9.16 -7.15
CA THR A 61 -8.27 10.07 -8.29
C THR A 61 -9.34 9.92 -9.35
N HIS A 62 -9.93 8.73 -9.49
CA HIS A 62 -10.89 8.42 -10.54
C HIS A 62 -12.02 7.54 -9.98
N SER A 63 -13.27 7.86 -10.33
CA SER A 63 -14.43 7.01 -10.08
C SER A 63 -15.22 6.85 -11.37
N VAL A 64 -15.33 5.61 -11.85
CA VAL A 64 -15.89 5.28 -13.17
C VAL A 64 -16.88 4.11 -13.05
N PRO A 65 -17.79 3.92 -14.03
CA PRO A 65 -18.61 2.71 -14.10
C PRO A 65 -17.77 1.47 -14.43
N LEU A 66 -18.25 0.29 -14.09
CA LEU A 66 -17.53 -1.00 -14.21
C LEU A 66 -17.15 -1.33 -15.67
N GLU A 67 -17.91 -0.83 -16.63
CA GLU A 67 -17.69 -1.03 -18.07
C GLU A 67 -16.43 -0.31 -18.59
N ASP A 68 -15.88 0.68 -17.87
CA ASP A 68 -14.71 1.42 -18.33
C ASP A 68 -13.39 0.68 -18.01
N ALA A 69 -13.20 -0.46 -18.67
CA ALA A 69 -12.01 -1.29 -18.56
C ALA A 69 -10.71 -0.56 -18.94
N ARG A 70 -10.78 0.56 -19.67
CA ARG A 70 -9.58 1.34 -20.05
C ARG A 70 -8.84 1.91 -18.84
N MET A 71 -9.53 2.07 -17.71
CA MET A 71 -8.89 2.53 -16.48
C MET A 71 -7.81 1.58 -15.95
N TYR A 72 -7.83 0.30 -16.35
CA TYR A 72 -6.71 -0.61 -16.06
C TYR A 72 -5.42 -0.17 -16.74
N GLU A 73 -5.47 0.26 -18.01
CA GLU A 73 -4.31 0.79 -18.73
C GLU A 73 -3.85 2.11 -18.11
N THR A 74 -4.77 3.03 -17.86
CA THR A 74 -4.45 4.34 -17.24
C THR A 74 -3.75 4.17 -15.89
N PHE A 75 -4.22 3.24 -15.06
CA PHE A 75 -3.58 2.93 -13.78
C PHE A 75 -2.19 2.28 -13.94
N ARG A 76 -2.06 1.30 -14.83
CA ARG A 76 -0.78 0.60 -15.08
C ARG A 76 0.29 1.56 -15.61
N ASP A 77 -0.08 2.39 -16.57
CA ASP A 77 0.82 3.32 -17.26
C ASP A 77 1.02 4.63 -16.48
N LYS A 78 0.32 4.80 -15.34
CA LYS A 78 0.36 6.00 -14.48
C LYS A 78 0.07 7.30 -15.23
N ARG A 79 -0.85 7.25 -16.19
CA ARG A 79 -1.29 8.42 -16.95
C ARG A 79 -2.27 9.26 -16.13
N ASP A 80 -2.41 10.52 -16.49
CA ASP A 80 -3.43 11.44 -15.98
C ASP A 80 -3.44 11.58 -14.45
N GLY A 81 -2.28 11.43 -13.80
CA GLY A 81 -2.17 11.47 -12.34
C GLY A 81 -2.96 10.37 -11.63
N CYS A 82 -3.22 9.24 -12.29
CA CYS A 82 -4.00 8.13 -11.74
C CYS A 82 -3.25 7.45 -10.57
N ILE A 83 -3.81 7.58 -9.36
CA ILE A 83 -3.29 6.99 -8.12
C ILE A 83 -4.18 5.85 -7.64
N LYS A 84 -5.50 6.06 -7.64
CA LYS A 84 -6.50 5.06 -7.26
C LYS A 84 -7.76 5.24 -8.07
N VAL A 85 -8.24 4.13 -8.62
CA VAL A 85 -9.52 4.04 -9.34
C VAL A 85 -10.52 3.28 -8.47
N VAL A 86 -11.75 3.80 -8.38
CA VAL A 86 -12.90 3.08 -7.83
C VAL A 86 -13.90 2.82 -8.97
N MET A 87 -14.10 1.54 -9.29
CA MET A 87 -15.10 1.10 -10.28
C MET A 87 -16.42 0.84 -9.55
N LYS A 88 -17.49 1.47 -10.04
CA LYS A 88 -18.85 1.32 -9.49
C LYS A 88 -19.66 0.36 -10.38
N PRO A 89 -20.39 -0.61 -9.81
CA PRO A 89 -21.30 -1.47 -10.56
C PRO A 89 -22.39 -0.69 -11.29
#